data_AF-A0A562QXM3-F1
#
_entry.id   AF-A0A562QXM3-F1
#
_cell.length_a   1.000
_cell.length_b   1.000
_cell.length_c   1.000
_cell.angle_alpha   90.00
_cell.angle_beta   90.00
_cell.angle_gamma   90.00
#
_symmetry.space_group_name_H-M   'P 1'
#
loop_
_entity.id
_entity.type
_entity.pdbx_description
1 polymer ?
#
loop_
_entity_poly.entity_id
_entity_poly.type
_entity_poly.pdbx_seq_one_letter_code
_entity_poly.pdbx_strand_id
1 'polypeptide(L)'
;MKNRLACAALIAAVFCIPRASAENWEVSRLVPGSAFHGVHGLGIDKAGHLFAGSVAGAALYEVDIAGGTAKVAIPAPVGMADDIAFAPDGTMAWTGFLAGDLYARKGDGPIRKLASGLPGINSLAFRKDGRLYATTVFRRHAL
;
A
#
# COMPACT_ATOMS: atom_id res chain seq x y z
N MET A 1 -4.37 -83.74 19.81
CA MET A 1 -5.80 -83.85 19.43
C MET A 1 -6.37 -82.44 19.29
N LYS A 2 -6.98 -82.13 18.13
CA LYS A 2 -7.97 -81.04 17.89
C LYS A 2 -7.41 -79.60 18.04
N ASN A 3 -7.51 -78.66 17.10
CA ASN A 3 -8.56 -78.39 16.13
C ASN A 3 -8.04 -77.62 14.89
N ARG A 4 -8.70 -77.87 13.77
CA ARG A 4 -8.64 -77.16 12.50
C ARG A 4 -9.35 -75.81 12.65
N LEU A 5 -8.91 -74.77 11.92
CA LEU A 5 -9.80 -73.77 11.33
C LEU A 5 -9.03 -72.96 10.28
N ALA A 6 -9.44 -73.13 9.02
CA ALA A 6 -9.08 -72.28 7.91
C ALA A 6 -9.85 -70.96 8.04
N CYS A 7 -9.18 -69.82 7.86
CA CYS A 7 -9.83 -68.54 7.60
C CYS A 7 -9.09 -67.86 6.46
N ALA A 8 -9.86 -67.58 5.41
CA ALA A 8 -9.44 -66.94 4.17
C ALA A 8 -8.86 -65.55 4.42
N ALA A 9 -7.77 -65.22 3.72
CA ALA A 9 -7.25 -63.85 3.67
C ALA A 9 -7.44 -63.29 2.25
N LEU A 10 -8.30 -62.27 2.23
CA LEU A 10 -8.72 -61.38 1.15
C LEU A 10 -7.54 -60.92 0.27
N ILE A 11 -7.63 -61.09 -1.06
CA ILE A 11 -6.74 -60.42 -2.01
C ILE A 11 -7.20 -58.95 -2.10
N ALA A 12 -6.49 -58.04 -1.45
CA ALA A 12 -6.68 -56.61 -1.64
C ALA A 12 -6.02 -56.20 -2.96
N ALA A 13 -6.82 -55.99 -4.01
CA ALA A 13 -6.37 -55.35 -5.23
C ALA A 13 -6.07 -53.88 -4.94
N VAL A 14 -4.79 -53.54 -4.78
CA VAL A 14 -4.33 -52.16 -4.69
C VAL A 14 -4.48 -51.55 -6.09
N PHE A 15 -5.58 -50.82 -6.31
CA PHE A 15 -5.69 -49.91 -7.44
C PHE A 15 -4.70 -48.76 -7.21
N CYS A 16 -3.54 -48.85 -7.85
CA CYS A 16 -2.62 -47.72 -7.96
C CYS A 16 -3.24 -46.73 -8.96
N ILE A 17 -4.05 -45.80 -8.46
CA ILE A 17 -4.47 -44.63 -9.24
C ILE A 17 -3.21 -43.76 -9.35
N PRO A 18 -2.65 -43.50 -10.54
CA PRO A 18 -1.61 -42.50 -10.67
C PRO A 18 -2.22 -41.16 -10.26
N ARG A 19 -1.81 -40.64 -9.11
CA ARG A 19 -2.09 -39.27 -8.71
C ARG A 19 -1.23 -38.41 -9.63
N ALA A 20 -1.80 -37.97 -10.75
CA ALA A 20 -1.20 -36.88 -11.51
C ALA A 20 -1.17 -35.65 -10.58
N SER A 21 -0.04 -35.47 -9.89
CA SER A 21 0.20 -34.30 -9.05
C SER A 21 0.66 -33.17 -9.96
N ALA A 22 -0.30 -32.45 -10.53
CA ALA A 22 -0.10 -31.03 -10.78
C ALA A 22 -0.11 -30.41 -9.35
N GLU A 23 0.91 -29.73 -8.83
CA GLU A 23 1.90 -28.86 -9.44
C GLU A 23 3.14 -28.76 -8.51
N ASN A 24 4.36 -28.76 -9.07
CA ASN A 24 5.59 -28.58 -8.29
C ASN A 24 5.89 -27.08 -8.10
N TRP A 25 5.15 -26.40 -7.23
CA TRP A 25 5.50 -25.04 -6.83
C TRP A 25 5.73 -24.92 -5.34
N GLU A 26 6.77 -24.16 -5.03
CA GLU A 26 7.13 -23.77 -3.68
C GLU A 26 6.82 -22.28 -3.52
N VAL A 27 5.99 -21.95 -2.53
CA VAL A 27 5.74 -20.57 -2.15
C VAL A 27 6.83 -20.14 -1.18
N SER A 28 7.76 -19.31 -1.64
CA SER A 28 8.76 -18.68 -0.79
C SER A 28 8.41 -17.22 -0.55
N ARG A 29 8.44 -16.80 0.72
CA ARG A 29 8.34 -15.38 1.08
C ARG A 29 9.71 -14.76 0.86
N LEU A 30 9.82 -13.95 -0.20
CA LEU A 30 11.07 -13.25 -0.52
C LEU A 30 11.32 -12.06 0.43
N VAL A 31 10.26 -11.40 0.93
CA VAL A 31 10.36 -10.24 1.82
C VAL A 31 9.28 -10.29 2.93
N PRO A 32 9.63 -10.05 4.22
CA PRO A 32 8.63 -9.90 5.29
C PRO A 32 7.70 -8.71 5.04
N GLY A 33 6.49 -8.76 5.60
CA GLY A 33 5.56 -7.62 5.51
C GLY A 33 6.13 -6.42 6.28
N SER A 34 6.08 -5.24 5.68
CA SER A 34 6.47 -4.00 6.35
C SER A 34 5.32 -3.44 7.19
N ALA A 35 5.62 -2.54 8.12
CA ALA A 35 4.59 -1.78 8.85
C ALA A 35 3.76 -0.84 7.96
N PHE A 36 4.16 -0.62 6.70
CA PHE A 36 3.42 0.20 5.75
C PHE A 36 2.31 -0.61 5.08
N HIS A 37 1.06 -0.22 5.30
CA HIS A 37 -0.12 -0.80 4.67
C HIS A 37 -0.29 -0.28 3.22
N GLY A 38 0.75 -0.43 2.39
CA GLY A 38 0.79 0.01 1.00
C GLY A 38 1.30 1.46 0.87
N VAL A 39 2.58 1.60 0.54
CA VAL A 39 3.21 2.90 0.21
C VAL A 39 2.87 3.25 -1.24
N HIS A 40 2.44 4.49 -1.48
CA HIS A 40 2.08 4.98 -2.80
C HIS A 40 2.98 6.16 -3.18
N GLY A 41 2.79 7.29 -2.50
CA GLY A 41 3.53 8.53 -2.74
C GLY A 41 4.77 8.65 -1.87
N LEU A 42 5.82 9.25 -2.43
CA LEU A 42 7.04 9.62 -1.70
C LEU A 42 7.35 11.09 -1.95
N GLY A 43 7.79 11.79 -0.91
CA GLY A 43 8.25 13.18 -1.04
C GLY A 43 9.40 13.44 -0.08
N ILE A 44 10.37 14.26 -0.49
CA ILE A 44 11.47 14.70 0.36
C ILE A 44 11.39 16.20 0.52
N ASP A 45 11.40 16.68 1.76
CA ASP A 45 11.40 18.11 2.04
C ASP A 45 12.79 18.74 1.80
N LYS A 46 12.89 20.06 1.95
CA LYS A 46 14.18 20.77 1.78
C LYS A 46 15.22 20.42 2.85
N ALA A 47 14.81 19.91 4.00
CA ALA A 47 15.69 19.48 5.08
C ALA A 47 16.18 18.03 4.87
N GLY A 48 15.65 17.31 3.88
CA GLY A 48 16.01 15.93 3.58
C GLY A 48 15.15 14.89 4.31
N HIS A 49 14.06 15.30 4.98
CA HIS A 49 13.13 14.34 5.59
C HIS A 49 12.30 13.65 4.51
N LEU A 50 12.27 12.32 4.54
CA LEU A 50 11.48 11.49 3.63
C LEU A 50 10.09 11.25 4.20
N PHE A 51 9.08 11.48 3.39
CA PHE A 51 7.69 11.21 3.69
C PHE A 51 7.14 10.13 2.76
N ALA A 52 6.33 9.25 3.33
CA ALA A 52 5.70 8.13 2.64
C ALA A 52 4.19 8.14 2.87
N GLY A 53 3.43 8.17 1.78
CA GLY A 53 1.97 8.15 1.80
C GLY A 53 1.42 6.73 1.76
N SER A 54 0.36 6.49 2.53
CA SER A 54 -0.39 5.23 2.49
C SER A 54 -1.86 5.47 2.18
N VAL A 55 -2.30 4.96 1.04
CA VAL A 55 -3.72 5.03 0.65
C VAL A 55 -4.55 4.09 1.53
N ALA A 56 -4.20 2.80 1.60
CA ALA A 56 -5.00 1.85 2.38
C ALA A 56 -4.89 2.07 3.90
N GLY A 57 -3.75 2.55 4.39
CA GLY A 57 -3.58 2.97 5.79
C GLY A 57 -4.18 4.34 6.11
N ALA A 58 -4.60 5.10 5.09
CA ALA A 58 -5.09 6.47 5.20
C ALA A 58 -4.18 7.41 6.03
N ALA A 59 -2.86 7.19 6.00
CA ALA A 59 -1.89 7.88 6.84
C ALA A 59 -0.63 8.27 6.04
N LEU A 60 0.03 9.33 6.51
CA LEU A 60 1.29 9.83 5.97
C LEU A 60 2.36 9.68 7.04
N TYR A 61 3.47 9.06 6.67
CA TYR A 61 4.58 8.72 7.55
C TYR A 61 5.78 9.61 7.24
N GLU A 62 6.55 9.93 8.27
CA GLU A 62 7.91 10.43 8.13
C GLU A 62 8.86 9.25 8.40
N VAL A 63 9.81 9.05 7.51
CA VAL A 63 10.74 7.91 7.51
C VAL A 63 12.11 8.39 7.97
N ASP A 64 12.62 7.78 9.03
CA ASP A 64 14.01 7.89 9.42
C ASP A 64 14.83 6.90 8.58
N ILE A 65 15.48 7.44 7.55
CA ILE A 65 16.31 6.66 6.62
C ILE A 65 17.51 6.04 7.33
N ALA A 66 18.12 6.75 8.28
CA ALA A 66 19.34 6.30 8.96
C ALA A 66 19.03 5.20 9.97
N GLY A 67 17.95 5.35 10.75
CA GLY A 67 17.51 4.36 11.73
C GLY A 67 16.65 3.23 11.15
N GLY A 68 16.18 3.35 9.90
CA GLY A 68 15.29 2.36 9.28
C GLY A 68 13.91 2.28 9.95
N THR A 69 13.45 3.38 10.54
CA THR A 69 12.16 3.45 11.26
C THR A 69 11.22 4.45 10.59
N ALA A 70 9.95 4.46 10.98
CA ALA A 70 8.99 5.46 10.54
C ALA A 70 8.00 5.80 11.65
N LYS A 71 7.53 7.04 11.64
CA LYS A 71 6.50 7.55 12.55
C LYS A 71 5.34 8.14 11.74
N VAL A 72 4.14 8.11 12.31
CA VAL A 72 2.98 8.76 11.69
C VAL A 72 3.14 10.27 11.80
N ALA A 73 3.25 10.95 10.67
CA ALA A 73 3.33 12.41 10.59
C ALA A 73 1.92 13.02 10.49
N ILE A 74 1.02 12.38 9.73
CA ILE A 74 -0.38 12.75 9.65
C ILE A 74 -1.22 11.47 9.77
N PRO A 75 -2.05 11.34 10.82
CA PRO A 75 -2.85 10.15 11.04
C PRO A 75 -4.06 10.09 10.11
N ALA A 76 -4.67 8.90 10.06
CA ALA A 76 -5.98 8.72 9.47
C ALA A 76 -7.05 9.60 10.15
N PRO A 77 -8.08 10.03 9.40
CA PRO A 77 -8.29 9.77 7.97
C PRO A 77 -7.59 10.77 7.03
N VAL A 78 -7.01 11.84 7.56
CA VAL A 78 -6.53 12.99 6.78
C VAL A 78 -5.20 12.73 6.09
N GLY A 79 -4.38 11.85 6.66
CA GLY A 79 -3.05 11.52 6.15
C GLY A 79 -3.04 10.64 4.91
N MET A 80 -4.19 10.22 4.37
CA MET A 80 -4.23 9.45 3.14
C MET A 80 -3.50 10.19 2.02
N ALA A 81 -2.44 9.59 1.49
CA ALA A 81 -1.62 10.20 0.47
C ALA A 81 -1.24 9.17 -0.59
N ASP A 82 -1.71 9.42 -1.81
CA ASP A 82 -1.31 8.67 -3.00
C ASP A 82 -0.08 9.31 -3.68
N ASP A 83 0.02 10.64 -3.61
CA ASP A 83 1.20 11.40 -4.00
C ASP A 83 1.47 12.54 -2.99
N ILE A 84 2.73 12.99 -2.92
CA ILE A 84 3.21 14.03 -2.01
C ILE A 84 4.19 14.93 -2.77
N ALA A 85 4.04 16.25 -2.66
CA ALA A 85 5.04 17.18 -3.17
C ALA A 85 5.23 18.40 -2.27
N PHE A 86 6.39 19.02 -2.41
CA PHE A 86 6.79 20.19 -1.64
C PHE A 86 6.90 21.42 -2.54
N ALA A 87 6.26 22.50 -2.10
CA ALA A 87 6.39 23.82 -2.72
C ALA A 87 7.76 24.44 -2.41
N PRO A 88 8.21 25.42 -3.22
CA PRO A 88 9.45 26.16 -2.96
C PRO A 88 9.49 26.83 -1.58
N ASP A 89 8.35 27.17 -0.99
CA ASP A 89 8.27 27.81 0.32
C ASP A 89 8.24 26.81 1.50
N GLY A 90 8.34 25.51 1.22
CA GLY A 90 8.28 24.43 2.21
C GLY A 90 6.87 23.91 2.51
N THR A 91 5.84 24.38 1.82
CA THR A 91 4.49 23.81 1.96
C THR A 91 4.44 22.41 1.36
N MET A 92 4.06 21.42 2.16
CA MET A 92 3.74 20.07 1.70
C MET A 92 2.30 20.04 1.19
N ALA A 93 2.05 19.38 0.07
CA ALA A 93 0.72 19.03 -0.40
C ALA A 93 0.64 17.52 -0.68
N TRP A 94 -0.55 16.92 -0.50
CA TRP A 94 -0.77 15.49 -0.75
C TRP A 94 -2.19 15.20 -1.24
N THR A 95 -2.33 14.12 -2.01
CA THR A 95 -3.60 13.68 -2.61
C THR A 95 -4.27 12.57 -1.79
N GLY A 96 -5.46 12.86 -1.25
CA GLY A 96 -6.33 11.86 -0.63
C GLY A 96 -7.13 11.10 -1.68
N PHE A 97 -6.51 10.10 -2.32
CA PHE A 97 -7.06 9.41 -3.51
C PHE A 97 -8.49 8.88 -3.36
N LEU A 98 -8.78 8.11 -2.30
CA LEU A 98 -10.12 7.56 -2.06
C LEU A 98 -11.09 8.63 -1.54
N ALA A 99 -10.60 9.61 -0.78
CA ALA A 99 -11.40 10.71 -0.25
C ALA A 99 -11.78 11.73 -1.34
N GLY A 100 -11.02 11.79 -2.44
CA GLY A 100 -11.16 12.82 -3.46
C GLY A 100 -10.81 14.22 -2.98
N ASP A 101 -9.88 14.31 -2.02
CA ASP A 101 -9.48 15.56 -1.37
C ASP A 101 -8.01 15.89 -1.68
N LEU A 102 -7.70 17.19 -1.78
CA LEU A 102 -6.33 17.70 -1.88
C LEU A 102 -6.02 18.51 -0.63
N TYR A 103 -4.91 18.19 0.02
CA TYR A 103 -4.51 18.83 1.28
C TYR A 103 -3.17 19.55 1.15
N ALA A 104 -2.92 20.49 2.06
CA ALA A 104 -1.61 21.10 2.25
C ALA A 104 -1.35 21.51 3.70
N ARG A 105 -0.07 21.54 4.09
CA ARG A 105 0.42 21.97 5.41
C ARG A 105 1.82 22.55 5.26
N LYS A 106 2.15 23.59 6.02
CA LYS A 106 3.51 24.15 6.08
C LYS A 106 4.14 23.85 7.44
N GLY A 107 5.21 23.06 7.44
CA GLY A 107 5.84 22.56 8.68
C GLY A 107 4.78 21.94 9.60
N ASP A 108 4.79 22.37 10.87
CA ASP A 108 3.81 21.92 11.85
C ASP A 108 2.49 22.70 11.89
N GLY A 109 2.26 23.60 10.94
CA GLY A 109 1.08 24.45 10.87
C GLY A 109 -0.24 23.68 10.64
N PRO A 110 -1.38 24.39 10.55
CA PRO A 110 -2.67 23.75 10.33
C PRO A 110 -2.74 23.07 8.96
N ILE A 111 -3.40 21.92 8.92
CA ILE A 111 -3.75 21.25 7.66
C ILE A 111 -4.89 22.02 7.00
N ARG A 112 -4.74 22.33 5.72
CA ARG A 112 -5.75 22.97 4.88
C ARG A 112 -6.22 21.97 3.83
N LYS A 113 -7.53 21.79 3.71
CA LYS A 113 -8.13 21.17 2.52
C LYS A 113 -8.20 22.22 1.42
N LEU A 114 -7.47 22.02 0.33
CA LEU A 114 -7.40 22.92 -0.81
C LEU A 114 -8.54 22.68 -1.80
N ALA A 115 -8.94 21.43 -1.97
CA ALA A 115 -10.04 21.04 -2.86
C ALA A 115 -10.67 19.72 -2.39
N SER A 116 -11.90 19.48 -2.81
CA SER A 116 -12.67 18.25 -2.58
C SER A 116 -13.48 17.90 -3.83
N GLY A 117 -14.08 16.70 -3.85
CA GLY A 117 -14.90 16.25 -4.98
C GLY A 117 -14.07 15.89 -6.20
N LEU A 118 -12.83 15.47 -5.99
CA LEU A 118 -11.87 15.07 -7.02
C LEU A 118 -11.64 13.55 -6.99
N PRO A 119 -12.65 12.72 -7.33
CA PRO A 119 -12.49 11.27 -7.27
C PRO A 119 -11.32 10.81 -8.14
N GLY A 120 -10.45 9.98 -7.57
CA GLY A 120 -9.25 9.48 -8.25
C GLY A 120 -8.13 10.52 -8.35
N ILE A 121 -8.13 11.58 -7.54
CA ILE A 121 -7.00 12.51 -7.42
C ILE A 121 -5.73 11.73 -7.05
N ASN A 122 -4.68 11.87 -7.85
CA ASN A 122 -3.52 10.97 -7.79
C ASN A 122 -2.22 11.78 -7.74
N SER A 123 -1.68 12.22 -8.87
CA SER A 123 -0.37 12.89 -8.89
C SER A 123 -0.49 14.39 -8.62
N LEU A 124 0.54 14.99 -8.04
CA LEU A 124 0.64 16.44 -7.84
C LEU A 124 2.07 16.97 -7.95
N ALA A 125 2.24 18.21 -8.39
CA ALA A 125 3.54 18.86 -8.47
C ALA A 125 3.45 20.38 -8.30
N PHE A 126 4.50 20.96 -7.72
CA PHE A 126 4.65 22.42 -7.64
C PHE A 126 5.58 22.95 -8.75
N ARG A 127 5.17 24.05 -9.36
CA ARG A 127 6.05 24.89 -10.18
C ARG A 127 6.94 25.75 -9.27
N LYS A 128 8.08 26.21 -9.79
CA LYS A 128 9.03 27.08 -9.08
C LYS A 128 8.44 28.39 -8.53
N ASP A 129 7.31 28.85 -9.06
CA ASP A 129 6.60 30.04 -8.57
C ASP A 129 5.53 29.72 -7.50
N GLY A 130 5.42 28.46 -7.07
CA GLY A 130 4.46 28.02 -6.06
C GLY A 130 3.10 27.57 -6.61
N ARG A 131 2.86 27.55 -7.92
CA ARG A 131 1.62 26.99 -8.47
C ARG A 131 1.57 25.48 -8.30
N LEU A 132 0.45 24.98 -7.79
CA LEU A 132 0.16 23.55 -7.62
C LEU A 132 -0.62 23.01 -8.82
N TYR A 133 -0.16 21.89 -9.38
CA TYR A 133 -0.86 21.11 -10.40
C TYR A 133 -1.19 19.74 -9.82
N ALA A 134 -2.38 19.22 -10.11
CA ALA A 134 -2.80 17.89 -9.69
C ALA A 134 -3.57 17.19 -10.82
N THR A 135 -3.52 15.86 -10.85
CA THR A 135 -4.19 15.02 -11.84
C THR A 135 -5.25 14.13 -11.19
N THR A 136 -6.18 13.66 -12.01
CA THR A 136 -7.14 12.61 -11.63
C THR A 136 -6.97 11.43 -12.57
N VAL A 137 -7.00 10.21 -12.05
CA VAL A 137 -6.93 8.97 -12.83
C VAL A 137 -8.20 8.13 -12.63
N PHE A 138 -8.34 7.06 -13.42
CA PHE A 138 -9.47 6.12 -13.39
C PHE A 138 -10.85 6.73 -13.67
N ARG A 139 -10.89 7.93 -14.25
CA ARG A 139 -12.10 8.45 -14.89
C ARG A 139 -12.29 7.78 -16.24
N ARG A 140 -13.27 6.87 -16.33
CA ARG A 140 -14.00 6.68 -17.59
C ARG A 140 -14.93 7.88 -17.75
N HIS A 141 -14.85 8.58 -18.87
CA HIS A 141 -16.01 9.33 -19.33
C HIS A 141 -17.11 8.29 -19.58
N ALA A 142 -18.14 8.25 -18.72
CA ALA A 142 -19.43 7.77 -19.18
C ALA A 142 -19.94 8.85 -20.13
N LEU A 143 -19.85 8.57 -21.43
CA LEU A 143 -20.68 9.24 -22.44
C LEU A 143 -22.12 8.77 -22.29
#